data_AF-A0A1C6SFQ8-F1
#
_entry.id   AF-A0A1C6SFQ8-F1
#
_cell.length_a   1.000
_cell.length_b   1.000
_cell.length_c   1.000
_cell.angle_alpha   90.00
_cell.angle_beta   90.00
_cell.angle_gamma   90.00
#
_symmetry.space_group_name_H-M   'P 1'
#
loop_
_entity.id
_entity.type
_entity.pdbx_description
1 polymer ?
#
loop_
_entity_poly.entity_id
_entity_poly.type
_entity_poly.pdbx_seq_one_letter_code
_entity_poly.pdbx_strand_id
1 'polypeptide(L)'
;MPDAGPTVVLPRRPLTVGELLDSAVLLLRNQARVLIPLALVLAVAEQFLLFPLRLGAGTAPPAWWLRVDSFGAYWLLLAVGAATEAVIVTLLGNPAARAAAGTLFGRTVAARDLLRPAGARWGVTGALAALVGVLMFGMSLFGPAWFVGFALLGAVAPALVVDRVPALRAPVRSATLALRLGGRAGWIRLLAYLVWWIVRIGLGLGVWYAVTGLDLFDPGWGDLLSLAIWAGVNAVAYPALACLDAVLHLETRTRTEGLDIRLSRAAPTAAEATLLAVPR
;
A
#
# COMPACT_ATOMS: atom_id res chain seq x y z
N MET A 1 -20.04 31.66 -8.12
CA MET A 1 -19.13 30.85 -7.28
C MET A 1 -17.77 30.90 -7.94
N PRO A 2 -16.69 31.31 -7.26
CA PRO A 2 -15.38 31.26 -7.89
C PRO A 2 -15.05 29.78 -8.14
N ASP A 3 -14.73 29.46 -9.39
CA ASP A 3 -14.28 28.15 -9.81
C ASP A 3 -13.12 27.73 -8.93
N ALA A 4 -13.37 26.75 -8.03
CA ALA A 4 -12.29 26.07 -7.35
C ALA A 4 -11.41 25.47 -8.46
N GLY A 5 -10.22 26.03 -8.67
CA GLY A 5 -9.26 25.52 -9.63
C GLY A 5 -9.05 24.01 -9.42
N PRO A 6 -8.59 23.28 -10.45
CA PRO A 6 -8.48 21.83 -10.41
C PRO A 6 -7.78 21.37 -9.13
N THR A 7 -8.43 20.49 -8.36
CA THR A 7 -7.91 20.00 -7.09
C THR A 7 -6.56 19.32 -7.30
N VAL A 8 -5.50 19.98 -6.85
CA VAL A 8 -4.13 19.49 -7.01
C VAL A 8 -3.93 18.32 -6.05
N VAL A 9 -3.83 17.12 -6.60
CA VAL A 9 -3.67 15.87 -5.82
C VAL A 9 -2.35 15.85 -5.04
N LEU A 10 -1.31 16.54 -5.51
CA LEU A 10 -0.03 16.62 -4.82
C LEU A 10 0.64 17.98 -5.05
N PRO A 11 0.53 18.93 -4.11
CA PRO A 11 1.17 20.22 -4.27
C PRO A 11 2.70 20.09 -4.15
N ARG A 12 3.45 20.94 -4.86
CA ARG A 12 4.92 21.00 -4.83
C ARG A 12 5.43 21.75 -3.58
N ARG A 13 4.88 21.40 -2.42
CA ARG A 13 5.27 21.94 -1.11
C ARG A 13 5.25 20.83 -0.06
N PRO A 14 5.97 20.98 1.06
CA PRO A 14 5.88 20.03 2.16
C PRO A 14 4.46 19.97 2.73
N LEU A 15 3.97 18.76 3.03
CA LEU A 15 2.59 18.52 3.46
C LEU A 15 2.46 18.17 4.95
N THR A 16 1.36 18.57 5.57
CA THR A 16 0.95 18.06 6.88
C THR A 16 0.49 16.60 6.77
N VAL A 17 0.38 15.90 7.90
CA VAL A 17 -0.09 14.50 7.93
C VAL A 17 -1.50 14.39 7.35
N GLY A 18 -2.40 15.32 7.68
CA GLY A 18 -3.76 15.35 7.14
C GLY A 18 -3.79 15.55 5.62
N GLU A 19 -3.02 16.51 5.11
CA GLU A 19 -2.93 16.74 3.65
C GLU A 19 -2.32 15.54 2.91
N LEU A 20 -1.37 14.81 3.52
CA LEU A 20 -0.81 13.57 2.94
C LEU A 20 -1.86 12.48 2.80
N LEU A 21 -2.67 12.27 3.85
CA LEU A 21 -3.75 11.30 3.84
C LEU A 21 -4.84 11.67 2.82
N ASP A 22 -5.23 12.95 2.77
CA ASP A 22 -6.19 13.43 1.77
C ASP A 22 -5.66 13.25 0.34
N SER A 23 -4.40 13.61 0.10
CA SER A 23 -3.73 13.40 -1.20
C SER A 23 -3.71 11.92 -1.62
N ALA A 24 -3.46 11.01 -0.67
CA ALA A 24 -3.50 9.57 -0.93
C ALA A 24 -4.92 9.07 -1.28
N VAL A 25 -5.94 9.56 -0.58
CA VAL A 25 -7.35 9.24 -0.85
C VAL A 25 -7.81 9.81 -2.19
N LEU A 26 -7.43 11.05 -2.52
CA LEU A 26 -7.70 11.67 -3.82
C LEU A 26 -7.03 10.90 -4.95
N LEU A 27 -5.78 10.46 -4.75
CA LEU A 27 -5.07 9.61 -5.71
C LEU A 27 -5.80 8.28 -5.92
N LEU A 28 -6.21 7.62 -4.84
CA LEU A 28 -7.00 6.39 -4.91
C LEU A 28 -8.32 6.62 -5.65
N ARG A 29 -9.07 7.66 -5.32
CA ARG A 29 -10.33 8.01 -5.98
C ARG A 29 -10.15 8.22 -7.48
N ASN A 30 -9.10 8.93 -7.87
CA ASN A 30 -8.79 9.19 -9.28
C ASN A 30 -8.39 7.93 -10.06
N GLN A 31 -7.87 6.92 -9.38
CA GLN A 31 -7.39 5.67 -9.99
C GLN A 31 -8.15 4.43 -9.54
N ALA A 32 -9.33 4.61 -8.93
CA ALA A 32 -10.11 3.53 -8.33
C ALA A 32 -10.48 2.45 -9.35
N ARG A 33 -10.72 2.84 -10.61
CA ARG A 33 -11.04 1.94 -11.74
C ARG A 33 -9.94 0.92 -12.03
N VAL A 34 -8.70 1.18 -11.62
CA VAL A 34 -7.57 0.25 -11.80
C VAL A 34 -7.19 -0.38 -10.47
N LEU A 35 -7.00 0.46 -9.44
CA LEU A 35 -6.44 0.02 -8.17
C LEU A 35 -7.39 -0.88 -7.39
N ILE A 36 -8.71 -0.59 -7.36
CA ILE A 36 -9.68 -1.39 -6.60
C ILE A 36 -9.87 -2.78 -7.22
N PRO A 37 -10.12 -2.96 -8.54
CA PRO A 37 -10.24 -4.29 -9.13
C PRO A 37 -8.96 -5.13 -8.98
N LEU A 38 -7.79 -4.52 -9.17
CA LEU A 38 -6.51 -5.21 -9.00
C LEU A 38 -6.31 -5.65 -7.54
N ALA A 39 -6.61 -4.77 -6.59
CA ALA A 39 -6.56 -5.08 -5.18
C ALA A 39 -7.57 -6.16 -4.77
N LEU A 40 -8.77 -6.17 -5.35
CA LEU A 40 -9.78 -7.20 -5.09
C LEU A 40 -9.29 -8.58 -5.53
N VAL A 41 -8.75 -8.70 -6.75
CA VAL A 41 -8.19 -9.98 -7.23
C VAL A 41 -7.08 -10.47 -6.30
N LEU A 42 -6.18 -9.57 -5.90
CA LEU A 42 -5.08 -9.90 -4.99
C LEU A 42 -5.56 -10.25 -3.58
N ALA A 43 -6.54 -9.52 -3.05
CA ALA A 43 -7.12 -9.77 -1.74
C ALA A 43 -7.88 -11.11 -1.71
N VAL A 44 -8.63 -11.45 -2.76
CA VAL A 44 -9.29 -12.76 -2.89
C VAL A 44 -8.24 -13.87 -2.91
N ALA A 45 -7.17 -13.73 -3.70
CA ALA A 45 -6.08 -14.69 -3.73
C ALA A 45 -5.41 -14.87 -2.36
N GLU A 46 -5.20 -13.78 -1.63
CA GLU A 46 -4.71 -13.82 -0.24
C GLU A 46 -5.69 -14.58 0.67
N GLN A 47 -6.99 -14.29 0.59
CA GLN A 47 -7.97 -14.98 1.43
C GLN A 47 -7.97 -16.49 1.20
N PHE A 48 -7.83 -16.95 -0.05
CA PHE A 48 -7.65 -18.36 -0.37
C PHE A 48 -6.34 -18.93 0.15
N LEU A 49 -5.23 -18.18 0.07
CA LEU A 49 -3.94 -18.59 0.59
C LEU A 49 -3.95 -18.74 2.12
N LEU A 50 -4.62 -17.83 2.83
CA LEU A 50 -4.68 -17.84 4.29
C LEU A 50 -5.71 -18.82 4.84
N PHE A 51 -6.71 -19.24 4.05
CA PHE A 51 -7.75 -20.16 4.49
C PHE A 51 -7.24 -21.48 5.09
N PRO A 52 -6.33 -22.26 4.46
CA PRO A 52 -5.82 -23.49 5.07
C PRO A 52 -5.08 -23.23 6.38
N LEU A 53 -4.38 -22.10 6.51
CA LEU A 53 -3.70 -21.70 7.75
C LEU A 53 -4.70 -21.36 8.86
N ARG A 54 -5.83 -20.74 8.52
CA ARG A 54 -6.94 -20.49 9.46
C ARG A 54 -7.54 -21.77 10.00
N LEU A 55 -7.78 -22.75 9.11
CA LEU A 55 -8.25 -24.08 9.50
C LEU A 55 -7.24 -24.77 10.42
N GLY A 56 -5.96 -24.75 10.07
CA GLY A 56 -4.88 -25.33 10.89
C GLY A 56 -4.69 -24.63 12.24
N ALA A 57 -4.96 -23.33 12.33
CA ALA A 57 -4.91 -22.57 13.58
C ALA A 57 -6.20 -22.71 14.43
N GLY A 58 -7.23 -23.39 13.91
CA GLY A 58 -8.51 -23.58 14.59
C GLY A 58 -9.27 -22.26 14.81
N THR A 59 -9.07 -21.27 13.94
CA THR A 59 -9.76 -19.97 14.01
C THR A 59 -11.13 -20.05 13.32
N ALA A 60 -12.15 -19.45 13.91
CA ALA A 60 -13.48 -19.35 13.32
C ALA A 60 -13.83 -17.89 12.97
N PRO A 61 -14.69 -17.66 11.95
CA PRO A 61 -15.31 -16.36 11.73
C PRO A 61 -16.00 -15.82 12.99
N PRO A 62 -16.15 -14.49 13.12
CA PRO A 62 -15.72 -13.45 12.16
C PRO A 62 -14.35 -12.85 12.41
N ALA A 63 -13.85 -13.00 13.64
CA ALA A 63 -12.71 -12.23 14.14
C ALA A 63 -11.43 -13.05 14.25
N TRP A 64 -11.49 -14.36 14.00
CA TRP A 64 -10.37 -15.28 14.00
C TRP A 64 -9.42 -15.05 15.18
N TRP A 65 -9.96 -14.98 16.40
CA TRP A 65 -9.20 -14.61 17.58
C TRP A 65 -8.12 -15.63 17.93
N LEU A 66 -7.07 -15.14 18.63
CA LEU A 66 -6.03 -15.98 19.21
C LEU A 66 -6.65 -17.01 20.14
N ARG A 67 -6.31 -18.29 19.94
CA ARG A 67 -6.50 -19.33 20.94
C ARG A 67 -5.13 -19.71 21.52
N VAL A 68 -5.03 -19.78 22.84
CA VAL A 68 -3.76 -19.97 23.55
C VAL A 68 -3.13 -21.33 23.20
N ASP A 69 -3.97 -22.35 22.96
CA ASP A 69 -3.58 -23.71 22.56
C ASP A 69 -2.99 -23.80 21.15
N SER A 70 -3.27 -22.84 20.27
CA SER A 70 -2.76 -22.81 18.89
C SER A 70 -1.86 -21.61 18.59
N PHE A 71 -1.22 -21.03 19.61
CA PHE A 71 -0.41 -19.80 19.48
C PHE A 71 0.59 -19.86 18.33
N GLY A 72 1.33 -20.96 18.17
CA GLY A 72 2.31 -21.09 17.09
C GLY A 72 1.70 -21.06 15.68
N ALA A 73 0.59 -21.78 15.48
CA ALA A 73 -0.12 -21.78 14.19
C ALA A 73 -0.79 -20.43 13.92
N TYR A 74 -1.35 -19.81 14.94
CA TYR A 74 -1.91 -18.46 14.86
C TYR A 74 -0.83 -17.41 14.55
N TRP A 75 0.34 -17.51 15.17
CA TRP A 75 1.47 -16.61 14.89
C TRP A 75 1.98 -16.78 13.46
N LEU A 76 2.07 -18.02 12.98
CA LEU A 76 2.40 -18.29 11.58
C LEU A 76 1.37 -17.69 10.62
N LEU A 77 0.06 -17.83 10.92
CA LEU A 77 -1.01 -17.21 10.15
C LEU A 77 -0.83 -15.67 10.07
N LEU A 78 -0.51 -15.02 11.19
CA LEU A 78 -0.23 -13.58 11.21
C LEU A 78 1.02 -13.22 10.40
N ALA A 79 2.10 -14.01 10.52
CA ALA A 79 3.33 -13.77 9.78
C ALA A 79 3.15 -13.92 8.27
N VAL A 80 2.40 -14.93 7.82
CA VAL A 80 2.04 -15.11 6.41
C VAL A 80 1.12 -13.98 5.95
N GLY A 81 0.12 -13.61 6.73
CA GLY A 81 -0.78 -12.49 6.42
C GLY A 81 -0.07 -11.15 6.27
N ALA A 82 0.88 -10.84 7.17
CA ALA A 82 1.69 -9.63 7.06
C ALA A 82 2.59 -9.65 5.82
N ALA A 83 3.15 -10.81 5.48
CA ALA A 83 3.98 -10.98 4.29
C ALA A 83 3.17 -10.83 3.00
N THR A 84 1.98 -11.44 2.91
CA THR A 84 1.09 -11.33 1.75
C THR A 84 0.59 -9.91 1.57
N GLU A 85 0.20 -9.24 2.65
CA GLU A 85 -0.19 -7.83 2.63
C GLU A 85 0.96 -6.97 2.08
N ALA A 86 2.19 -7.16 2.56
CA ALA A 86 3.35 -6.40 2.09
C ALA A 86 3.65 -6.64 0.60
N VAL A 87 3.48 -7.88 0.11
CA VAL A 87 3.58 -8.23 -1.32
C VAL A 87 2.53 -7.45 -2.11
N ILE A 88 1.27 -7.51 -1.70
CA ILE A 88 0.15 -6.89 -2.42
C ILE A 88 0.30 -5.36 -2.47
N VAL A 89 0.61 -4.73 -1.34
CA VAL A 89 0.86 -3.28 -1.27
C VAL A 89 2.04 -2.89 -2.16
N THR A 90 3.11 -3.69 -2.22
CA THR A 90 4.25 -3.43 -3.12
C THR A 90 3.87 -3.54 -4.60
N LEU A 91 3.06 -4.54 -4.97
CA LEU A 91 2.56 -4.71 -6.34
C LEU A 91 1.67 -3.53 -6.76
N LEU A 92 0.75 -3.12 -5.89
CA LEU A 92 -0.13 -1.96 -6.10
C LEU A 92 0.62 -0.63 -6.04
N GLY A 93 1.74 -0.58 -5.33
CA GLY A 93 2.61 0.58 -5.22
C GLY A 93 3.17 1.03 -6.57
N ASN A 94 3.31 0.14 -7.54
CA ASN A 94 3.78 0.47 -8.88
C ASN A 94 2.80 1.40 -9.64
N PRO A 95 1.54 0.99 -9.93
CA PRO A 95 0.59 1.88 -10.59
C PRO A 95 0.27 3.12 -9.74
N ALA A 96 0.22 2.98 -8.41
CA ALA A 96 0.04 4.13 -7.51
C ALA A 96 1.16 5.16 -7.64
N ALA A 97 2.43 4.73 -7.64
CA ALA A 97 3.57 5.62 -7.77
C ALA A 97 3.63 6.32 -9.14
N ARG A 98 3.23 5.62 -10.21
CA ARG A 98 3.11 6.23 -11.54
C ARG A 98 2.02 7.28 -11.61
N ALA A 99 0.87 7.01 -11.00
CA ALA A 99 -0.22 7.97 -10.91
C ALA A 99 0.21 9.21 -10.11
N ALA A 100 0.85 9.03 -8.94
CA ALA A 100 1.35 10.11 -8.11
C ALA A 100 2.43 10.95 -8.81
N ALA A 101 3.33 10.29 -9.56
CA ALA A 101 4.31 11.00 -10.39
C ALA A 101 3.63 11.86 -11.47
N GLY A 102 2.58 11.36 -12.12
CA GLY A 102 1.81 12.13 -13.10
C GLY A 102 1.13 13.36 -12.49
N THR A 103 0.60 13.25 -11.28
CA THR A 103 -0.08 14.40 -10.63
C THR A 103 0.88 15.54 -10.30
N LEU A 104 2.17 15.28 -10.04
CA LEU A 104 3.19 16.32 -9.88
C LEU A 104 3.39 17.20 -11.13
N PHE A 105 3.08 16.66 -12.31
CA PHE A 105 3.14 17.35 -13.59
C PHE A 105 1.78 17.88 -14.05
N GLY A 106 0.77 17.86 -13.17
CA GLY A 106 -0.58 18.36 -13.48
C GLY A 106 -1.35 17.48 -14.47
N ARG A 107 -0.90 16.25 -14.72
CA ARG A 107 -1.55 15.33 -15.66
C ARG A 107 -2.26 14.19 -14.93
N THR A 108 -3.45 13.85 -15.42
CA THR A 108 -4.15 12.62 -15.03
C THR A 108 -3.68 11.48 -15.92
N VAL A 109 -3.09 10.44 -15.32
CA VAL A 109 -2.65 9.26 -16.07
C VAL A 109 -3.87 8.37 -16.35
N ALA A 110 -4.10 8.01 -17.61
CA ALA A 110 -5.23 7.15 -17.97
C ALA A 110 -5.02 5.72 -17.43
N ALA A 111 -6.13 5.04 -17.11
CA ALA A 111 -6.14 3.68 -16.57
C ALA A 111 -5.29 2.69 -17.39
N ARG A 112 -5.44 2.71 -18.72
CA ARG A 112 -4.66 1.88 -19.65
C ARG A 112 -3.16 2.13 -19.53
N ASP A 113 -2.76 3.38 -19.31
CA ASP A 113 -1.35 3.77 -19.26
C ASP A 113 -0.69 3.28 -17.98
N LEU A 114 -1.44 3.19 -16.86
CA LEU A 114 -0.96 2.62 -15.59
C LEU A 114 -0.62 1.13 -15.68
N LEU A 115 -1.33 0.39 -16.54
CA LEU A 115 -1.09 -1.05 -16.73
C LEU A 115 -0.10 -1.34 -17.85
N ARG A 116 0.18 -0.37 -18.75
CA ARG A 116 1.15 -0.55 -19.84
C ARG A 116 2.51 -1.03 -19.30
N PRO A 117 3.11 -2.08 -19.90
CA PRO A 117 4.42 -2.59 -19.46
C PRO A 117 5.55 -1.56 -19.58
N ALA A 118 5.45 -0.67 -20.58
CA ALA A 118 6.43 0.37 -20.83
C ALA A 118 6.56 1.30 -19.61
N GLY A 119 7.74 1.29 -18.98
CA GLY A 119 8.05 2.11 -17.81
C GLY A 119 7.54 1.57 -16.46
N ALA A 120 6.68 0.55 -16.45
CA ALA A 120 6.18 -0.05 -15.22
C ALA A 120 7.19 -0.99 -14.55
N ARG A 121 8.06 -1.67 -15.32
CA ARG A 121 9.04 -2.65 -14.75
C ARG A 121 8.37 -3.77 -13.95
N TRP A 122 7.18 -4.22 -14.34
CA TRP A 122 6.36 -5.21 -13.62
C TRP A 122 7.10 -6.49 -13.21
N GLY A 123 7.93 -7.06 -14.08
CA GLY A 123 8.72 -8.25 -13.72
C GLY A 123 9.68 -8.01 -12.55
N VAL A 124 10.32 -6.84 -12.52
CA VAL A 124 11.19 -6.42 -11.41
C VAL A 124 10.38 -6.09 -10.17
N THR A 125 9.21 -5.46 -10.32
CA THR A 125 8.28 -5.22 -9.21
C THR A 125 7.83 -6.54 -8.58
N GLY A 126 7.50 -7.56 -9.37
CA GLY A 126 7.12 -8.87 -8.87
C GLY A 126 8.23 -9.53 -8.05
N ALA A 127 9.46 -9.54 -8.59
CA ALA A 127 10.62 -10.07 -7.87
C ALA A 127 10.90 -9.31 -6.55
N LEU A 128 10.79 -7.97 -6.56
CA LEU A 128 10.96 -7.17 -5.35
C LEU A 128 9.80 -7.33 -4.36
N ALA A 129 8.57 -7.51 -4.83
CA ALA A 129 7.43 -7.80 -3.97
C ALA A 129 7.63 -9.13 -3.25
N ALA A 130 8.10 -10.17 -3.94
CA ALA A 130 8.46 -11.44 -3.32
C ALA A 130 9.56 -11.27 -2.26
N LEU A 131 10.62 -10.50 -2.55
CA LEU A 131 11.67 -10.18 -1.57
C LEU A 131 11.09 -9.45 -0.35
N VAL A 132 10.24 -8.44 -0.56
CA VAL A 132 9.56 -7.71 0.51
C VAL A 132 8.71 -8.66 1.37
N GLY A 133 7.99 -9.59 0.74
CA GLY A 133 7.24 -10.63 1.42
C GLY A 133 8.13 -11.52 2.29
N VAL A 134 9.26 -12.01 1.77
CA VAL A 134 10.21 -12.83 2.53
C VAL A 134 10.79 -12.07 3.73
N LEU A 135 11.20 -10.81 3.53
CA LEU A 135 11.71 -9.98 4.62
C LEU A 135 10.64 -9.71 5.69
N MET A 136 9.42 -9.39 5.26
CA MET A 136 8.30 -9.14 6.16
C MET A 136 7.89 -10.40 6.92
N PHE A 137 7.89 -11.57 6.27
CA PHE A 137 7.65 -12.85 6.90
C PHE A 137 8.69 -13.10 8.00
N GLY A 138 9.97 -12.98 7.66
CA GLY A 138 11.07 -13.14 8.61
C GLY A 138 10.94 -12.20 9.80
N MET A 139 10.70 -10.90 9.58
CA MET A 139 10.50 -9.93 10.65
C MET A 139 9.26 -10.23 11.50
N SER A 140 8.17 -10.67 10.89
CA SER A 140 6.94 -11.04 11.61
C SER A 140 7.10 -12.26 12.51
N LEU A 141 8.05 -13.15 12.23
CA LEU A 141 8.36 -14.25 13.14
C LEU A 141 9.01 -13.77 14.47
N PHE A 142 9.64 -12.60 14.47
CA PHE A 142 10.32 -12.02 15.64
C PHE A 142 9.45 -11.03 16.43
N GLY A 143 8.15 -11.32 16.60
CA GLY A 143 7.28 -10.48 17.42
C GLY A 143 7.01 -9.12 16.78
N PRO A 144 7.24 -7.99 17.48
CA PRO A 144 6.93 -6.64 16.98
C PRO A 144 7.88 -6.15 15.87
N ALA A 145 8.89 -6.93 15.46
CA ALA A 145 9.83 -6.49 14.42
C ALA A 145 9.15 -6.21 13.06
N TRP A 146 7.94 -6.72 12.82
CA TRP A 146 7.14 -6.36 11.64
C TRP A 146 6.85 -4.85 11.54
N PHE A 147 6.76 -4.11 12.66
CA PHE A 147 6.62 -2.65 12.62
C PHE A 147 7.81 -1.98 11.90
N VAL A 148 9.02 -2.49 12.14
CA VAL A 148 10.23 -2.00 11.48
C VAL A 148 10.19 -2.30 9.99
N GLY A 149 9.84 -3.54 9.62
CA GLY A 149 9.66 -3.92 8.22
C GLY A 149 8.64 -3.05 7.51
N PHE A 150 7.51 -2.80 8.15
CA PHE A 150 6.45 -1.98 7.58
C PHE A 150 6.91 -0.54 7.37
N ALA A 151 7.57 0.07 8.35
CA ALA A 151 8.10 1.42 8.26
C ALA A 151 9.14 1.58 7.13
N LEU A 152 10.03 0.59 6.95
CA LEU A 152 11.19 0.72 6.06
C LEU A 152 10.93 0.29 4.61
N LEU A 153 9.99 -0.62 4.37
CA LEU A 153 9.78 -1.25 3.06
C LEU A 153 8.67 -0.62 2.21
N GLY A 154 7.87 0.31 2.75
CA GLY A 154 6.73 0.90 2.05
C GLY A 154 7.07 1.61 0.73
N ALA A 155 8.24 2.26 0.66
CA ALA A 155 8.65 3.04 -0.50
C ALA A 155 9.44 2.24 -1.55
N VAL A 156 9.48 0.91 -1.48
CA VAL A 156 10.22 0.07 -2.45
C VAL A 156 9.72 0.25 -3.88
N ALA A 157 8.40 0.17 -4.09
CA ALA A 157 7.82 0.34 -5.43
C ALA A 157 7.96 1.78 -5.96
N PRO A 158 7.68 2.84 -5.17
CA PRO A 158 8.00 4.21 -5.55
C PRO A 158 9.49 4.40 -5.92
N ALA A 159 10.43 3.91 -5.11
CA ALA A 159 11.86 4.00 -5.43
C ALA A 159 12.19 3.32 -6.77
N LEU A 160 11.65 2.13 -7.04
CA LEU A 160 11.89 1.41 -8.29
C LEU A 160 11.39 2.17 -9.52
N VAL A 161 10.17 2.72 -9.44
CA VAL A 161 9.43 3.23 -10.60
C VAL A 161 9.63 4.72 -10.80
N VAL A 162 9.61 5.51 -9.73
CA VAL A 162 9.78 6.97 -9.73
C VAL A 162 11.26 7.34 -9.73
N ASP A 163 12.03 6.85 -8.76
CA ASP A 163 13.45 7.20 -8.65
C ASP A 163 14.31 6.46 -9.70
N ARG A 164 13.73 5.47 -10.39
CA ARG A 164 14.37 4.64 -11.42
C ARG A 164 15.65 3.94 -10.93
N VAL A 165 15.75 3.67 -9.62
CA VAL A 165 16.94 3.01 -9.06
C VAL A 165 17.03 1.54 -9.53
N PRO A 166 18.24 0.95 -9.58
CA PRO A 166 18.41 -0.48 -9.80
C PRO A 166 17.65 -1.31 -8.76
N ALA A 167 17.16 -2.50 -9.16
CA ALA A 167 16.28 -3.32 -8.32
C ALA A 167 16.87 -3.59 -6.93
N LEU A 168 18.13 -4.01 -6.88
CA LEU A 168 18.84 -4.33 -5.63
C LEU A 168 19.04 -3.12 -4.71
N ARG A 169 18.98 -1.89 -5.24
CA ARG A 169 19.12 -0.65 -4.46
C ARG A 169 17.77 -0.09 -3.99
N ALA A 170 16.65 -0.57 -4.54
CA ALA A 170 15.33 -0.05 -4.18
C ALA A 170 14.97 -0.25 -2.69
N PRO A 171 15.23 -1.41 -2.05
CA PRO A 171 14.99 -1.58 -0.61
C PRO A 171 15.84 -0.66 0.26
N VAL A 172 17.13 -0.55 -0.04
CA VAL A 172 18.05 0.33 0.68
C VAL A 172 17.62 1.79 0.55
N ARG A 173 17.20 2.19 -0.67
CA ARG A 173 16.68 3.53 -0.94
C ARG A 173 15.41 3.82 -0.13
N SER A 174 14.47 2.89 -0.12
CA SER A 174 13.24 2.96 0.68
C SER A 174 13.57 3.17 2.16
N ALA A 175 14.42 2.31 2.73
CA ALA A 175 14.83 2.40 4.13
C ALA A 175 15.56 3.71 4.45
N THR A 176 16.45 4.17 3.57
CA THR A 176 17.19 5.42 3.75
C THR A 176 16.26 6.62 3.80
N LEU A 177 15.29 6.72 2.89
CA LEU A 177 14.30 7.80 2.91
C LEU A 177 13.38 7.70 4.13
N ALA A 178 12.97 6.48 4.51
CA ALA A 178 12.14 6.25 5.67
C ALA A 178 12.79 6.75 6.98
N LEU A 179 14.12 6.59 7.11
CA LEU A 179 14.91 7.00 8.27
C LEU A 179 15.30 8.48 8.27
N ARG A 180 15.17 9.20 7.16
CA ARG A 180 15.47 10.65 7.11
C ARG A 180 14.50 11.46 7.96
N LEU A 181 14.94 12.65 8.35
CA LEU A 181 14.18 13.59 9.18
C LEU A 181 13.62 12.91 10.45
N GLY A 182 14.45 12.12 11.12
CA GLY A 182 14.07 11.44 12.36
C GLY A 182 13.04 10.32 12.18
N GLY A 183 12.95 9.71 10.99
CA GLY A 183 12.02 8.61 10.76
C GLY A 183 10.59 9.04 10.41
N ARG A 184 10.35 10.32 10.09
CA ARG A 184 8.99 10.87 9.87
C ARG A 184 8.16 10.03 8.91
N ALA A 185 8.72 9.64 7.77
CA ALA A 185 8.00 8.84 6.78
C ALA A 185 7.64 7.45 7.34
N GLY A 186 8.57 6.80 8.03
CA GLY A 186 8.29 5.54 8.74
C GLY A 186 7.14 5.68 9.74
N TRP A 187 7.16 6.72 10.59
CA TRP A 187 6.13 6.97 11.59
C TRP A 187 4.75 7.30 11.00
N ILE A 188 4.69 8.11 9.94
CA ILE A 188 3.43 8.41 9.24
C ILE A 188 2.84 7.14 8.64
N ARG A 189 3.68 6.30 8.02
CA ARG A 189 3.24 5.02 7.47
C ARG A 189 2.71 4.09 8.55
N LEU A 190 3.40 4.00 9.70
CA LEU A 190 2.93 3.22 10.85
C LEU A 190 1.61 3.74 11.41
N LEU A 191 1.47 5.06 11.58
CA LEU A 191 0.22 5.68 12.04
C LEU A 191 -0.93 5.37 11.09
N ALA A 192 -0.71 5.54 9.78
CA ALA A 192 -1.72 5.25 8.78
C ALA A 192 -2.11 3.76 8.77
N TYR A 193 -1.14 2.86 8.93
CA TYR A 193 -1.42 1.44 9.06
C TYR A 193 -2.25 1.12 10.30
N LEU A 194 -1.93 1.69 11.46
CA LEU A 194 -2.68 1.45 12.70
C LEU A 194 -4.12 1.98 12.59
N VAL A 195 -4.29 3.19 12.07
CA VAL A 195 -5.62 3.76 11.81
C VAL A 195 -6.39 2.87 10.85
N TRP A 196 -5.74 2.44 9.77
CA TRP A 196 -6.36 1.55 8.80
C TRP A 196 -6.71 0.19 9.41
N TRP A 197 -5.85 -0.39 10.23
CA TRP A 197 -6.08 -1.66 10.90
C TRP A 197 -7.32 -1.61 11.81
N ILE A 198 -7.49 -0.51 12.56
CA ILE A 198 -8.70 -0.26 13.35
C ILE A 198 -9.95 -0.19 12.47
N VAL A 199 -9.89 0.59 11.38
CA VAL A 199 -11.01 0.72 10.42
C VAL A 199 -11.32 -0.62 9.76
N ARG A 200 -10.29 -1.40 9.39
CA ARG A 200 -10.40 -2.72 8.77
C ARG A 200 -11.14 -3.68 9.69
N ILE A 201 -10.77 -3.74 10.97
CA ILE A 201 -11.44 -4.58 11.96
C ILE A 201 -12.89 -4.12 12.17
N GLY A 202 -13.11 -2.81 12.36
CA GLY A 202 -14.44 -2.24 12.56
C GLY A 202 -15.39 -2.54 11.40
N LEU A 203 -14.94 -2.35 10.16
CA LEU A 203 -15.72 -2.65 8.96
C LEU A 203 -15.96 -4.15 8.78
N GLY A 204 -14.93 -4.98 8.93
CA GLY A 204 -15.05 -6.43 8.76
C GLY A 204 -16.04 -7.04 9.75
N LEU A 205 -15.89 -6.70 11.04
CA LEU A 205 -16.81 -7.16 12.08
C LEU A 205 -18.20 -6.53 11.94
N GLY A 206 -18.28 -5.24 11.66
CA GLY A 206 -19.55 -4.53 11.51
C GLY A 206 -20.41 -5.08 10.38
N VAL A 207 -19.82 -5.32 9.20
CA VAL A 207 -20.52 -5.92 8.05
C VAL A 207 -20.96 -7.34 8.38
N TRP A 208 -20.08 -8.14 9.01
CA TRP A 208 -20.45 -9.49 9.43
C TRP A 208 -21.67 -9.49 10.34
N TYR A 209 -21.61 -8.77 11.46
CA TYR A 209 -22.69 -8.77 12.45
C TYR A 209 -23.98 -8.16 11.90
N ALA A 210 -23.89 -7.18 11.01
CA ALA A 210 -25.07 -6.63 10.33
C ALA A 210 -25.74 -7.68 9.44
N VAL A 211 -24.96 -8.42 8.64
CA VAL A 211 -25.48 -9.41 7.70
C VAL A 211 -26.05 -10.62 8.44
N THR A 212 -25.33 -11.15 9.43
CA THR A 212 -25.80 -12.31 10.22
C THR A 212 -26.94 -11.93 11.17
N GLY A 213 -26.94 -10.71 11.72
CA GLY A 213 -28.00 -10.25 12.62
C GLY A 213 -29.34 -10.00 11.92
N LEU A 214 -29.32 -9.82 10.59
CA LEU A 214 -30.50 -9.69 9.74
C LEU A 214 -30.93 -11.02 9.10
N ASP A 215 -30.26 -12.13 9.45
CA ASP A 215 -30.54 -13.48 8.95
C ASP A 215 -30.55 -13.57 7.40
N LEU A 216 -29.69 -12.77 6.75
CA LEU A 216 -29.64 -12.65 5.28
C LEU A 216 -28.96 -13.84 4.59
N PHE A 217 -28.27 -14.70 5.35
CA PHE A 217 -27.51 -15.83 4.82
C PHE A 217 -27.65 -17.04 5.73
N ASP A 218 -27.69 -18.22 5.12
CA ASP A 218 -27.64 -19.49 5.84
C ASP A 218 -26.29 -19.65 6.57
N PRO A 219 -26.29 -20.08 7.85
CA PRO A 219 -25.09 -20.35 8.64
C PRO A 219 -24.03 -21.21 7.94
N GLY A 220 -24.42 -22.11 7.03
CA GLY A 220 -23.51 -22.95 6.26
C GLY A 220 -22.55 -22.18 5.33
N TRP A 221 -22.85 -20.92 5.02
CA TRP A 221 -22.00 -20.05 4.18
C TRP A 221 -21.06 -19.14 4.99
N GLY A 222 -21.00 -19.28 6.31
CA GLY A 222 -20.25 -18.40 7.19
C GLY A 222 -18.79 -18.20 6.79
N ASP A 223 -18.07 -19.26 6.43
CA ASP A 223 -16.66 -19.15 6.01
C ASP A 223 -16.52 -18.34 4.72
N LEU A 224 -17.31 -18.65 3.68
CA LEU A 224 -17.25 -17.94 2.41
C LEU A 224 -17.64 -16.48 2.56
N LEU A 225 -18.68 -16.20 3.35
CA LEU A 225 -19.11 -14.84 3.67
C LEU A 225 -17.99 -14.06 4.36
N SER A 226 -17.30 -14.69 5.31
CA SER A 226 -16.16 -14.07 6.00
C SER A 226 -15.04 -13.74 5.02
N LEU A 227 -14.62 -14.71 4.19
CA LEU A 227 -13.60 -14.48 3.16
C LEU A 227 -14.00 -13.34 2.22
N ALA A 228 -15.26 -13.29 1.78
CA ALA A 228 -15.76 -12.24 0.90
C ALA A 228 -15.72 -10.85 1.56
N ILE A 229 -16.16 -10.74 2.82
CA ILE A 229 -16.13 -9.48 3.57
C ILE A 229 -14.70 -8.99 3.72
N TRP A 230 -13.79 -9.84 4.20
CA TRP A 230 -12.41 -9.45 4.43
C TRP A 230 -11.65 -9.15 3.13
N ALA A 231 -11.93 -9.89 2.04
CA ALA A 231 -11.43 -9.54 0.71
C ALA A 231 -11.93 -8.16 0.24
N GLY A 232 -13.21 -7.85 0.46
CA GLY A 232 -13.80 -6.56 0.11
C GLY A 232 -13.19 -5.39 0.89
N VAL A 233 -13.00 -5.55 2.21
CA VAL A 233 -12.32 -4.53 3.03
C VAL A 233 -10.87 -4.36 2.57
N ASN A 234 -10.17 -5.47 2.31
CA ASN A 234 -8.77 -5.44 1.87
C ASN A 234 -8.59 -4.85 0.45
N ALA A 235 -9.58 -4.99 -0.42
CA ALA A 235 -9.60 -4.37 -1.75
C ALA A 235 -9.58 -2.83 -1.70
N VAL A 236 -10.01 -2.23 -0.59
CA VAL A 236 -9.90 -0.78 -0.34
C VAL A 236 -8.61 -0.45 0.43
N ALA A 237 -8.27 -1.29 1.41
CA ALA A 237 -7.09 -1.15 2.25
C ALA A 237 -5.78 -0.99 1.49
N TYR A 238 -5.45 -2.01 0.71
CA TYR A 238 -4.14 -2.16 0.10
C TYR A 238 -3.83 -1.06 -0.90
N PRO A 239 -4.76 -0.64 -1.78
CA PRO A 239 -4.46 0.46 -2.67
C PRO A 239 -4.43 1.81 -1.95
N ALA A 240 -5.15 2.00 -0.84
CA ALA A 240 -5.01 3.20 -0.01
C ALA A 240 -3.59 3.32 0.58
N LEU A 241 -3.06 2.22 1.14
CA LEU A 241 -1.69 2.16 1.65
C LEU A 241 -0.65 2.36 0.53
N ALA A 242 -0.86 1.76 -0.64
CA ALA A 242 0.03 1.94 -1.79
C ALA A 242 0.03 3.38 -2.32
N CYS A 243 -1.13 4.06 -2.34
CA CYS A 243 -1.24 5.48 -2.67
C CYS A 243 -0.53 6.36 -1.64
N LEU A 244 -0.66 6.03 -0.35
CA LEU A 244 0.06 6.72 0.71
C LEU A 244 1.58 6.58 0.53
N ASP A 245 2.09 5.39 0.24
CA ASP A 245 3.52 5.17 -0.01
C ASP A 245 4.05 6.02 -1.16
N ALA A 246 3.30 6.08 -2.25
CA ALA A 246 3.64 6.89 -3.40
C ALA A 246 3.73 8.39 -3.06
N VAL A 247 2.70 8.92 -2.39
CA VAL A 247 2.62 10.33 -1.98
C VAL A 247 3.68 10.67 -0.94
N LEU A 248 3.85 9.83 0.07
CA LEU A 248 4.80 10.01 1.16
C LEU A 248 6.24 9.94 0.65
N HIS A 249 6.54 9.06 -0.31
CA HIS A 249 7.85 8.99 -0.96
C HIS A 249 8.18 10.30 -1.69
N LEU A 250 7.26 10.82 -2.49
CA LEU A 250 7.43 12.08 -3.21
C LEU A 250 7.57 13.27 -2.25
N GLU A 251 6.77 13.32 -1.20
CA GLU A 251 6.86 14.38 -0.18
C GLU A 251 8.20 14.34 0.57
N THR A 252 8.66 13.14 0.93
CA THR A 252 9.96 12.97 1.59
C THR A 252 11.10 13.45 0.69
N ARG A 253 10.99 13.24 -0.63
CA ARG A 253 11.95 13.76 -1.61
C ARG A 253 11.86 15.28 -1.76
N THR A 254 10.66 15.85 -1.75
CA THR A 254 10.47 17.31 -1.70
C THR A 254 11.17 17.90 -0.48
N ARG A 255 10.98 17.32 0.71
CA ARG A 255 11.61 17.82 1.94
C ARG A 255 13.12 17.62 2.01
N THR A 256 13.62 16.45 1.60
CA THR A 256 15.01 16.06 1.88
C THR A 256 15.95 16.21 0.69
N GLU A 257 15.41 16.35 -0.52
CA GLU A 257 16.19 16.33 -1.76
C GLU A 257 15.92 17.53 -2.66
N GLY A 258 15.02 18.44 -2.25
CA GLY A 258 14.63 19.62 -3.02
C GLY A 258 13.99 19.26 -4.36
N LEU A 259 13.16 18.21 -4.39
CA LEU A 259 12.48 17.77 -5.61
C LEU A 259 11.66 18.89 -6.24
N ASP A 260 10.99 19.71 -5.43
CA ASP A 260 10.26 20.92 -5.84
C ASP A 260 11.16 21.94 -6.55
N ILE A 261 12.37 22.19 -6.03
CA ILE A 261 13.36 23.09 -6.64
C ILE A 261 13.83 22.55 -7.99
N ARG A 262 14.04 21.23 -8.09
CA ARG A 262 14.43 20.62 -9.38
C ARG A 262 13.31 20.72 -10.40
N LEU A 263 12.06 20.47 -9.98
CA LEU A 263 10.89 20.55 -10.86
C LEU A 263 10.59 21.98 -11.30
N SER A 264 10.86 22.99 -10.46
CA SER A 264 10.67 24.40 -10.84
C SER A 264 11.74 24.93 -11.79
N ARG A 265 12.95 24.35 -11.76
CA ARG A 265 14.08 24.70 -12.65
C ARG A 265 14.16 23.86 -13.92
N ALA A 266 13.28 22.87 -14.07
CA ALA A 266 13.29 21.98 -15.21
C ALA A 266 12.96 22.73 -16.51
N ALA A 267 13.72 22.45 -17.58
CA ALA A 267 13.37 22.94 -18.90
C ALA A 267 12.01 22.37 -19.35
N PRO A 268 11.19 23.12 -20.09
CA PRO A 268 9.87 22.65 -20.56
C PRO A 268 9.91 21.34 -21.36
N THR A 269 11.05 21.03 -21.99
CA THR A 269 11.27 19.85 -22.83
C THR A 269 11.89 18.67 -22.08
N ALA A 270 12.24 18.82 -20.79
CA ALA A 270 12.88 17.76 -20.03
C ALA A 270 11.91 16.60 -19.79
N ALA A 271 12.31 15.39 -20.14
CA ALA A 271 11.49 14.20 -19.93
C ALA A 271 11.23 13.97 -18.44
N GLU A 272 9.96 13.80 -18.05
CA GLU A 272 9.54 13.61 -16.65
C GLU A 272 10.30 12.48 -15.93
N ALA A 273 10.53 11.38 -16.63
CA ALA A 273 11.26 10.23 -16.10
C ALA A 273 12.70 10.60 -15.71
N THR A 274 13.31 11.56 -16.42
CA THR A 274 14.66 12.05 -16.14
C THR A 274 14.64 13.02 -14.95
N LEU A 275 13.60 13.86 -14.84
CA LEU A 275 13.45 14.81 -13.73
C LEU A 275 13.21 14.11 -12.39
N LEU A 276 12.49 12.99 -12.40
CA LEU A 276 12.20 12.21 -11.20
C LEU A 276 13.32 11.23 -10.84
N ALA A 277 14.15 10.80 -11.79
CA ALA A 277 15.24 9.87 -11.53
C ALA A 277 16.26 10.43 -10.52
N VAL A 278 16.83 9.55 -9.70
CA VAL A 278 17.97 9.91 -8.85
C VAL A 278 19.24 9.90 -9.71
N PRO A 279 20.13 10.93 -9.59
CA PRO A 279 21.42 10.93 -10.28
C PRO A 279 22.21 9.66 -9.93
N ARG A 280 22.79 9.00 -10.94
CA ARG A 280 23.52 7.74 -10.75
C ARG A 280 24.85 7.96 -10.03
#